data_AF-A0A8S1ZE99-F1
#
_entry.id   AF-A0A8S1ZE99-F1
#
_cell.length_a   1.000
_cell.length_b   1.000
_cell.length_c   1.000
_cell.angle_alpha   90.00
_cell.angle_beta   90.00
_cell.angle_gamma   90.00
#
_symmetry.space_group_name_H-M   'P 1'
#
loop_
_entity.id
_entity.type
_entity.pdbx_description
1 polymer ?
#
loop_
_entity_poly.entity_id
_entity_poly.type
_entity_poly.pdbx_seq_one_letter_code
_entity_poly.pdbx_strand_id
1 'polypeptide(L)'
;MCLKEAIAGEMPATKHVLCIWMVVGKFPSWFNAGLGERYTDWKAEFHRLYHLESVEELELGWRDMVNPFGLHTSRHINNLYASRSLWSLPYLRSHFLDGMTLTGRSKAINAFIHRLLSAQILLAHFVEQVCSLLHSDSVNSLLV
;
A
#
# COMPACT_ATOMS: atom_id res chain seq x y z
N MET A 1 -16.77 -12.80 -9.31
CA MET A 1 -15.83 -12.00 -10.11
C MET A 1 -15.27 -10.92 -9.22
N CYS A 2 -14.02 -11.04 -8.79
CA CYS A 2 -13.36 -9.98 -8.03
C CYS A 2 -12.79 -8.92 -8.98
N LEU A 3 -12.59 -7.68 -8.51
CA LEU A 3 -12.11 -6.57 -9.34
C LEU A 3 -10.84 -6.91 -10.12
N LYS A 4 -9.94 -7.72 -9.54
CA LYS A 4 -8.74 -8.22 -10.18
C LYS A 4 -9.04 -9.05 -11.44
N GLU A 5 -10.04 -9.94 -11.38
CA GLU A 5 -10.44 -10.79 -12.51
C GLU A 5 -11.11 -9.98 -13.61
N ALA A 6 -11.95 -9.00 -13.23
CA ALA A 6 -12.60 -8.10 -14.19
C ALA A 6 -11.57 -7.23 -14.94
N ILE A 7 -10.61 -6.65 -14.23
CA ILE A 7 -9.52 -5.86 -14.84
C ILE A 7 -8.66 -6.75 -15.75
N ALA A 8 -8.35 -7.97 -15.34
CA ALA A 8 -7.57 -8.88 -16.18
C ALA A 8 -8.28 -9.28 -17.48
N GLY A 9 -9.62 -9.37 -17.46
CA GLY A 9 -10.42 -9.64 -18.65
C GLY A 9 -10.55 -8.44 -19.59
N GLU A 10 -10.91 -7.28 -19.06
CA GLU A 10 -11.21 -6.08 -19.86
C GLU A 10 -9.97 -5.24 -20.21
N MET A 11 -8.93 -5.31 -19.37
CA MET A 11 -7.72 -4.48 -19.48
C MET A 11 -6.46 -5.34 -19.22
N PRO A 12 -6.14 -6.31 -20.10
CA PRO A 12 -5.05 -7.27 -19.87
C PRO A 12 -3.66 -6.62 -19.76
N ALA A 13 -3.47 -5.42 -20.31
CA ALA A 13 -2.24 -4.64 -20.17
C ALA A 13 -2.14 -3.87 -18.83
N THR A 14 -3.20 -3.85 -18.02
CA THR A 14 -3.24 -3.12 -16.74
C THR A 14 -2.83 -4.03 -15.60
N LYS A 15 -1.72 -3.67 -14.94
CA LYS A 15 -1.31 -4.34 -13.71
C LYS A 15 -2.07 -3.77 -12.52
N HIS A 16 -2.83 -4.61 -11.82
CA HIS A 16 -3.48 -4.23 -10.57
C HIS A 16 -2.45 -4.10 -9.45
N VAL A 17 -2.52 -3.00 -8.71
CA VAL A 17 -1.62 -2.67 -7.58
C VAL A 17 -2.46 -2.54 -6.32
N LEU A 18 -1.96 -3.09 -5.21
CA LEU A 18 -2.57 -2.92 -3.90
C LEU A 18 -2.25 -1.52 -3.38
N CYS A 19 -3.29 -0.81 -2.93
CA CYS A 19 -3.11 0.49 -2.27
C CYS A 19 -2.35 0.29 -0.96
N ILE A 20 -1.13 0.83 -0.89
CA ILE A 20 -0.28 0.70 0.31
C ILE A 20 -0.95 1.26 1.55
N TRP A 21 -1.75 2.32 1.43
CA TRP A 21 -2.48 2.91 2.55
C TRP A 21 -3.51 1.94 3.13
N MET A 22 -4.22 1.19 2.28
CA MET A 22 -5.15 0.16 2.74
C MET A 22 -4.43 -1.01 3.42
N VAL A 23 -3.23 -1.36 2.93
CA VAL A 23 -2.38 -2.39 3.56
C VAL A 23 -1.91 -1.93 4.93
N VAL A 24 -1.31 -0.73 5.02
CA VAL A 24 -0.82 -0.14 6.28
C VAL A 24 -1.96 0.11 7.27
N GLY A 25 -3.16 0.45 6.79
CA GLY A 25 -4.36 0.59 7.62
C GLY A 25 -4.78 -0.69 8.34
N LYS A 26 -4.36 -1.87 7.86
CA LYS A 26 -4.60 -3.16 8.52
C LYS A 26 -3.54 -3.49 9.59
N PHE A 27 -2.40 -2.80 9.61
CA PHE A 27 -1.30 -3.14 10.51
C PHE A 27 -1.65 -3.07 12.00
N PRO A 28 -2.43 -2.08 12.49
CA PRO A 28 -2.81 -2.06 13.89
C PRO A 28 -3.56 -3.32 14.32
N SER A 29 -4.47 -3.83 13.49
CA SER A 29 -5.22 -5.05 13.82
C SER A 29 -4.40 -6.32 13.68
N TRP A 30 -3.39 -6.34 12.82
CA TRP A 30 -2.53 -7.52 12.62
C TRP A 30 -1.40 -7.63 13.63
N PHE A 31 -0.83 -6.51 14.08
CA PHE A 31 0.48 -6.52 14.74
C PHE A 31 0.53 -5.76 16.07
N ASN A 32 -0.41 -4.86 16.37
CA ASN A 32 -0.31 -4.03 17.58
C ASN A 32 -0.30 -4.87 18.87
N ALA A 33 -1.23 -5.81 19.01
CA ALA A 33 -1.28 -6.69 20.18
C ALA A 33 -0.08 -7.65 20.29
N GLY A 34 0.44 -8.12 19.14
CA GLY A 34 1.56 -9.08 19.11
C GLY A 34 2.93 -8.44 19.31
N LEU A 35 3.11 -7.19 18.87
CA LEU A 35 4.38 -6.47 18.96
C LEU A 35 4.45 -5.51 20.15
N GLY A 36 3.32 -5.05 20.66
CA GLY A 36 3.26 -4.08 21.77
C GLY A 36 4.10 -2.84 21.47
N GLU A 37 4.99 -2.50 22.39
CA GLU A 37 5.89 -1.33 22.27
C GLU A 37 6.77 -1.36 21.00
N ARG A 38 7.06 -2.55 20.48
CA ARG A 38 7.90 -2.75 19.28
C ARG A 38 7.17 -2.48 17.96
N TYR A 39 5.86 -2.23 18.01
CA TYR A 39 5.03 -1.99 16.82
C TYR A 39 5.52 -0.77 16.02
N THR A 40 5.89 0.31 16.71
CA THR A 40 6.35 1.55 16.07
C THR A 40 7.65 1.32 15.28
N ASP A 41 8.60 0.59 15.87
CA ASP A 41 9.88 0.26 15.24
C ASP A 41 9.68 -0.65 14.02
N TRP A 42 8.83 -1.67 14.15
CA TRP A 42 8.48 -2.55 13.03
C TRP A 42 7.84 -1.77 11.89
N LYS A 43 6.92 -0.84 12.21
CA LYS A 43 6.25 -0.01 11.20
C LYS A 43 7.24 0.91 10.48
N ALA A 44 8.20 1.49 11.21
CA ALA A 44 9.26 2.30 10.62
C ALA A 44 10.13 1.47 9.67
N GLU A 45 10.50 0.25 10.06
CA GLU A 45 11.30 -0.64 9.23
C GLU A 45 10.55 -1.09 7.97
N PHE A 46 9.25 -1.39 8.08
CA PHE A 46 8.41 -1.65 6.91
C PHE A 46 8.38 -0.45 5.96
N HIS A 47 8.23 0.77 6.48
CA HIS A 47 8.26 1.98 5.64
C HIS A 47 9.62 2.17 4.97
N ARG A 48 10.74 1.86 5.66
CA ARG A 48 12.08 1.88 5.05
C ARG A 48 12.15 0.92 3.87
N LEU A 49 11.73 -0.33 4.05
CA LEU A 49 11.72 -1.35 2.98
C LEU A 49 10.84 -0.98 1.80
N TYR A 50 9.66 -0.42 2.07
CA TYR A 50 8.73 0.01 1.01
C TYR A 50 9.36 1.04 0.06
N HIS A 51 10.25 1.90 0.55
CA HIS A 51 10.89 2.96 -0.22
C HIS A 51 12.19 2.57 -0.91
N LEU A 52 12.71 1.35 -0.69
CA LEU A 52 13.91 0.86 -1.36
C LEU A 52 13.78 0.93 -2.89
N GLU A 53 14.90 1.01 -3.58
CA GLU A 53 14.93 1.14 -5.05
C GLU A 53 15.09 -0.20 -5.75
N SER A 54 15.88 -1.10 -5.17
CA SER A 54 16.22 -2.41 -5.72
C SER A 54 15.35 -3.53 -5.15
N VAL A 55 15.06 -4.53 -6.00
CA VAL A 55 14.36 -5.75 -5.58
C VAL A 55 15.26 -6.56 -4.65
N GLU A 56 16.54 -6.65 -4.97
CA GLU A 56 17.55 -7.37 -4.19
C GLU A 56 17.66 -6.80 -2.76
N GLU A 57 17.71 -5.48 -2.62
CA GLU A 57 17.73 -4.82 -1.31
C GLU A 57 16.45 -5.10 -0.51
N LEU A 58 15.29 -5.14 -1.16
CA LEU A 58 14.03 -5.47 -0.51
C LEU A 58 13.99 -6.93 -0.05
N GLU A 59 14.49 -7.87 -0.86
CA GLU A 59 14.54 -9.30 -0.52
C GLU A 59 15.49 -9.62 0.64
N LEU A 60 16.61 -8.89 0.72
CA LEU A 60 17.53 -8.96 1.86
C LEU A 60 16.91 -8.31 3.09
N GLY A 61 16.48 -7.05 2.95
CA GLY A 61 15.93 -6.27 4.05
C GLY A 61 14.63 -6.85 4.62
N TRP A 62 13.84 -7.59 3.84
CA TRP A 62 12.66 -8.27 4.35
C TRP A 62 12.98 -9.29 5.43
N ARG A 63 14.06 -10.06 5.28
CA ARG A 63 14.50 -11.02 6.30
C ARG A 63 14.99 -10.29 7.54
N ASP A 64 15.76 -9.23 7.35
CA ASP A 64 16.29 -8.40 8.44
C ASP A 64 15.18 -7.69 9.22
N MET A 65 14.07 -7.37 8.56
CA MET A 65 12.86 -6.90 9.24
C MET A 65 12.12 -8.05 9.94
N VAL A 66 11.94 -9.22 9.35
CA VAL A 66 11.08 -10.26 9.97
C VAL A 66 11.74 -10.91 11.21
N ASN A 67 13.05 -11.16 11.16
CA ASN A 67 13.75 -11.93 12.20
C ASN A 67 13.67 -11.28 13.60
N PRO A 68 14.00 -9.99 13.78
CA PRO A 68 14.05 -9.39 15.10
C PRO A 68 12.68 -9.37 15.78
N PHE A 69 11.60 -9.20 15.01
CA PHE A 69 10.23 -9.15 15.53
C PHE A 69 9.56 -10.53 15.65
N GLY A 70 10.25 -11.62 15.28
CA GLY A 70 9.75 -12.98 15.46
C GLY A 70 8.51 -13.31 14.61
N LEU A 71 8.34 -12.66 13.45
CA LEU A 71 7.10 -12.71 12.68
C LEU A 71 7.02 -13.85 11.65
N HIS A 72 7.94 -14.80 11.68
CA HIS A 72 8.06 -15.90 10.69
C HIS A 72 6.79 -16.75 10.54
N THR A 73 6.07 -16.98 11.64
CA THR A 73 4.85 -17.79 11.66
C THR A 73 3.60 -16.95 11.41
N SER A 74 3.73 -15.62 11.30
CA SER A 74 2.60 -14.73 11.07
C SER A 74 2.06 -14.93 9.66
N ARG A 75 0.82 -15.43 9.58
CA ARG A 75 0.08 -15.53 8.32
C ARG A 75 -0.01 -14.18 7.59
N HIS A 76 -0.11 -13.08 8.34
CA HIS A 76 -0.19 -11.73 7.75
C HIS A 76 1.12 -11.34 7.07
N ILE A 77 2.27 -11.55 7.71
CA ILE A 77 3.59 -11.30 7.10
C ILE A 77 3.83 -12.20 5.90
N ASN A 78 3.48 -13.48 5.98
CA ASN A 78 3.66 -14.42 4.88
C ASN A 78 2.81 -14.03 3.66
N ASN A 79 1.54 -13.64 3.87
CA ASN A 79 0.67 -13.14 2.80
C ASN A 79 1.17 -11.81 2.21
N LEU A 80 1.72 -10.94 3.05
CA LEU A 80 2.27 -9.65 2.61
C LEU A 80 3.51 -9.89 1.74
N TYR A 81 4.41 -10.79 2.14
CA TYR A 81 5.56 -11.19 1.32
C TYR A 81 5.13 -11.87 0.01
N ALA A 82 4.16 -12.78 0.04
CA ALA A 82 3.66 -13.46 -1.15
C ALA A 82 3.07 -12.49 -2.19
N SER A 83 2.50 -11.37 -1.73
CA SER A 83 1.91 -10.34 -2.59
C SER A 83 2.83 -9.14 -2.87
N ARG A 84 4.13 -9.21 -2.52
CA ARG A 84 5.10 -8.10 -2.65
C ARG A 84 5.15 -7.45 -4.03
N SER A 85 5.01 -8.23 -5.09
CA SER A 85 4.99 -7.71 -6.47
C SER A 85 3.79 -6.81 -6.80
N LEU A 86 2.81 -6.72 -5.90
CA LEU A 86 1.59 -5.92 -6.04
C LEU A 86 1.61 -4.66 -5.16
N TRP A 87 2.51 -4.53 -4.20
CA TRP A 87 2.52 -3.37 -3.29
C TRP A 87 3.88 -2.71 -3.13
N SER A 88 5.01 -3.41 -3.30
CA SER A 88 6.31 -2.82 -3.02
C SER A 88 6.86 -2.02 -4.21
N LEU A 89 7.45 -0.87 -3.93
CA LEU A 89 7.94 0.01 -4.99
C LEU A 89 9.00 -0.65 -5.88
N PRO A 90 10.03 -1.35 -5.39
CA PRO A 90 11.02 -2.01 -6.27
C PRO A 90 10.43 -2.85 -7.40
N TYR A 91 9.41 -3.65 -7.09
CA TYR A 91 8.73 -4.52 -8.05
C TYR A 91 7.77 -3.78 -8.99
N LEU A 92 7.16 -2.70 -8.49
CA LEU A 92 6.30 -1.87 -9.30
C LEU A 92 7.15 -1.08 -10.30
N ARG A 93 8.29 -0.53 -9.86
CA ARG A 93 9.24 0.21 -10.68
C ARG A 93 9.66 -0.63 -11.88
N SER A 94 10.19 -1.83 -11.70
CA SER A 94 10.65 -2.68 -12.81
C SER A 94 9.59 -2.91 -13.89
N HIS A 95 8.31 -3.00 -13.52
CA HIS A 95 7.21 -3.12 -14.48
C HIS A 95 6.90 -1.84 -15.27
N PHE A 96 7.09 -0.66 -14.66
CA PHE A 96 6.97 0.61 -15.39
C PHE A 96 8.21 0.89 -16.27
N LEU A 97 9.31 0.16 -16.07
CA LEU A 97 10.57 0.35 -16.79
C LEU A 97 10.65 -0.43 -18.11
N ASP A 98 9.87 -1.50 -18.28
CA ASP A 98 9.77 -2.22 -19.55
C ASP A 98 9.18 -1.29 -20.62
N GLY A 99 10.04 -0.82 -21.53
CA GLY A 99 9.70 0.08 -22.63
C GLY A 99 10.13 1.55 -22.50
N MET A 100 10.68 2.00 -21.36
CA MET A 100 11.16 3.39 -21.19
C MET A 100 12.68 3.52 -21.34
N THR A 101 13.22 4.60 -21.91
CA THR A 101 14.68 4.87 -22.03
C THR A 101 15.30 5.35 -20.71
N LEU A 102 16.58 5.03 -20.46
CA LEU A 102 17.25 5.08 -19.15
C LEU A 102 17.14 6.42 -18.38
N THR A 103 17.07 7.54 -19.09
CA THR A 103 17.23 8.90 -18.55
C THR A 103 15.94 9.57 -18.04
N GLY A 104 14.75 9.03 -18.38
CA GLY A 104 13.45 9.54 -17.91
C GLY A 104 12.78 8.73 -16.80
N ARG A 105 13.37 7.57 -16.47
CA ARG A 105 12.76 6.48 -15.69
C ARG A 105 12.37 6.86 -14.26
N SER A 106 13.31 7.37 -13.47
CA SER A 106 13.05 7.69 -12.05
C SER A 106 12.08 8.85 -11.89
N LYS A 107 12.17 9.89 -12.73
CA LYS A 107 11.25 11.04 -12.71
C LYS A 107 9.83 10.64 -13.11
N ALA A 108 9.66 9.84 -14.16
CA ALA A 108 8.34 9.38 -14.61
C ALA A 108 7.69 8.45 -13.56
N ILE A 109 8.46 7.54 -12.98
CA ILE A 109 8.01 6.67 -11.89
C ILE A 109 7.62 7.48 -10.66
N ASN A 110 8.47 8.39 -10.20
CA ASN A 110 8.15 9.19 -9.02
C ASN A 110 6.93 10.07 -9.29
N ALA A 111 6.81 10.68 -10.47
CA ALA A 111 5.62 11.43 -10.85
C ALA A 111 4.35 10.56 -10.85
N PHE A 112 4.44 9.32 -11.35
CA PHE A 112 3.33 8.37 -11.32
C PHE A 112 2.94 7.98 -9.89
N ILE A 113 3.92 7.64 -9.04
CA ILE A 113 3.70 7.34 -7.63
C ILE A 113 3.08 8.54 -6.92
N HIS A 114 3.60 9.75 -7.12
CA HIS A 114 3.02 10.97 -6.57
C HIS A 114 1.58 11.17 -7.05
N ARG A 115 1.27 10.95 -8.33
CA ARG A 115 -0.09 11.07 -8.86
C ARG A 115 -1.04 10.07 -8.23
N LEU A 116 -0.61 8.82 -8.02
CA LEU A 116 -1.38 7.81 -7.30
C LEU A 116 -1.63 8.21 -5.84
N LEU A 117 -0.60 8.66 -5.13
CA LEU A 117 -0.72 9.10 -3.73
C LEU A 117 -1.64 10.33 -3.62
N SER A 118 -1.52 11.30 -4.52
CA SER A 118 -2.41 12.47 -4.56
C SER A 118 -3.86 12.07 -4.84
N ALA A 119 -4.10 11.15 -5.77
CA ALA A 119 -5.45 10.65 -6.04
C ALA A 119 -6.03 9.89 -4.84
N GLN A 120 -5.21 9.15 -4.10
CA GLN A 120 -5.62 8.46 -2.87
C GLN A 120 -5.97 9.45 -1.75
N ILE A 121 -5.17 10.50 -1.56
CA ILE A 121 -5.45 11.58 -0.60
C ILE A 121 -6.77 12.28 -0.96
N LEU A 122 -6.98 12.57 -2.24
CA LEU A 122 -8.21 13.20 -2.71
C LEU A 122 -9.45 12.31 -2.47
N LEU A 123 -9.34 10.99 -2.72
CA LEU A 123 -10.42 10.05 -2.46
C LEU A 123 -10.72 9.93 -0.96
N ALA A 124 -9.69 9.88 -0.11
CA ALA A 124 -9.86 9.86 1.34
C ALA A 124 -10.58 11.12 1.84
N HIS A 125 -10.17 12.31 1.38
CA HIS A 125 -10.85 13.56 1.70
C HIS A 125 -12.29 13.60 1.18
N PHE A 126 -12.53 13.08 -0.01
CA PHE A 126 -13.90 12.97 -0.54
C PHE A 126 -14.76 12.08 0.34
N VAL A 127 -14.27 10.90 0.74
CA VAL A 127 -15.00 9.99 1.64
C VAL A 127 -15.22 10.63 3.01
N GLU A 128 -14.23 11.32 3.58
CA GLU A 128 -14.39 12.07 4.84
C GLU A 128 -15.46 13.15 4.73
N GLN A 129 -15.48 13.93 3.65
CA GLN A 129 -16.49 14.96 3.41
C GLN A 129 -17.89 14.35 3.21
N VAL A 130 -18.01 13.25 2.47
CA VAL A 130 -19.29 12.55 2.32
C VAL A 130 -19.75 11.98 3.66
N CYS A 131 -18.86 11.36 4.43
CA CYS A 131 -19.18 10.87 5.77
C CYS A 131 -19.61 12.01 6.69
N SER A 132 -18.91 13.15 6.71
CA SER A 132 -19.28 14.27 7.57
C SER A 132 -20.64 14.87 7.19
N LEU A 133 -20.95 14.96 5.90
CA LEU A 133 -22.26 15.40 5.40
C LEU A 133 -23.38 14.43 5.82
N LEU A 134 -23.15 13.12 5.67
CA LEU A 134 -24.11 12.08 6.09
C LEU A 134 -24.33 12.04 7.61
N HIS A 135 -23.34 12.46 8.41
CA HIS A 135 -23.47 12.58 9.88
C HIS A 135 -24.04 13.95 10.31
N SER A 136 -23.96 14.98 9.46
CA SER A 136 -24.59 16.28 9.74
C SER A 136 -26.10 16.32 9.44
N ASP A 137 -26.62 15.35 8.68
CA ASP A 137 -28.05 15.26 8.35
C ASP A 137 -28.93 14.64 9.46
N SER A 138 -28.40 14.41 10.68
CA SER A 138 -29.23 14.00 11.83
C SER A 138 -29.69 15.15 12.74
N VAL A 139 -29.53 16.41 12.34
CA VAL A 139 -30.09 17.56 13.08
C VAL A 139 -30.71 18.57 12.11
N ASN A 140 -31.79 18.17 11.44
CA ASN A 140 -32.85 19.09 11.01
C ASN A 140 -34.19 18.34 10.91
N SER A 141 -34.67 17.89 12.07
CA SER A 141 -36.10 17.68 12.31
C SER A 141 -36.47 18.33 13.65
N LEU A 142 -36.46 19.66 13.63
CA LEU A 142 -37.32 20.49 14.45
C LEU A 142 -38.00 21.47 13.49
N LEU A 143 -39.11 21.02 12.90
CA LEU A 143 -40.25 21.81 12.43
C LEU A 143 -41.33 20.87 11.86
N VAL A 144 -41.98 20.11 12.75
CA VAL A 144 -43.44 20.16 13.02
C VAL A 144 -43.62 19.84 14.50
#